data_AF-A0A1H5FXZ7-F1
#
_entry.id   AF-A0A1H5FXZ7-F1
#
_cell.length_a   1.000
_cell.length_b   1.000
_cell.length_c   1.000
_cell.angle_alpha   90.00
_cell.angle_beta   90.00
_cell.angle_gamma   90.00
#
_symmetry.space_group_name_H-M   'P 1'
#
loop_
_entity.id
_entity.type
_entity.pdbx_description
1 polymer ?
#
loop_
_entity_poly.entity_id
_entity_poly.type
_entity_poly.pdbx_seq_one_letter_code
_entity_poly.pdbx_strand_id
1 'polypeptide(L)'
;MSSRFVVGFLGAVLAAVVVWAVGTHLLADAATTSELDGHSTVTVDGRRALAPDVVANRTRDRFHPLPWVGTEISAVSCPAGLPARRGATLTCTGRKADGTTVRIPVRVTKVTATSMTWVFGR
;
A
#
# COMPACT_ATOMS: atom_id res chain seq x y z
N MET A 1 -32.25 -43.82 -25.47
CA MET A 1 -31.32 -43.64 -24.35
C MET A 1 -30.39 -42.46 -24.65
N SER A 2 -30.09 -41.72 -23.59
CA SER A 2 -29.51 -40.37 -23.46
C SER A 2 -28.22 -40.02 -24.22
N SER A 3 -28.17 -38.81 -24.79
CA SER A 3 -26.93 -38.05 -25.02
C SER A 3 -27.17 -36.54 -24.83
N ARG A 4 -27.23 -36.09 -23.58
CA ARG A 4 -27.32 -34.67 -23.20
C ARG A 4 -26.45 -34.34 -21.98
N PHE A 5 -25.15 -34.59 -22.05
CA PHE A 5 -24.22 -34.24 -20.96
C PHE A 5 -22.78 -33.97 -21.44
N VAL A 6 -22.59 -33.12 -22.46
CA VAL A 6 -21.21 -32.71 -22.86
C VAL A 6 -21.03 -31.20 -23.02
N VAL A 7 -22.07 -30.38 -22.82
CA VAL A 7 -21.97 -28.92 -22.97
C VAL A 7 -22.10 -28.26 -21.59
N GLY A 8 -21.01 -28.18 -20.83
CA GLY A 8 -21.06 -27.52 -19.51
C GLY A 8 -19.71 -27.18 -18.87
N PHE A 9 -18.63 -27.90 -19.18
CA PHE A 9 -17.37 -27.76 -18.42
C PHE A 9 -16.31 -26.84 -19.03
N LEU A 10 -16.38 -26.49 -20.32
CA LEU A 10 -15.33 -25.67 -20.96
C LEU A 10 -15.50 -24.15 -20.77
N GLY A 11 -16.68 -23.67 -20.39
CA GLY A 11 -16.93 -22.24 -20.20
C GLY A 11 -16.40 -21.66 -18.88
N ALA A 12 -16.32 -22.47 -17.82
CA ALA A 12 -15.98 -22.01 -16.48
C ALA A 12 -14.47 -21.81 -16.26
N VAL A 13 -13.63 -22.63 -16.91
CA VAL A 13 -12.18 -22.62 -16.68
C VAL A 13 -11.51 -21.36 -17.27
N LEU A 14 -11.94 -20.91 -18.45
CA LEU A 14 -11.38 -19.70 -19.07
C LEU A 14 -11.75 -18.43 -18.29
N ALA A 15 -12.97 -18.34 -17.75
CA ALA A 15 -13.40 -17.19 -16.97
C ALA A 15 -12.60 -17.04 -15.65
N ALA A 16 -12.30 -18.15 -14.97
CA ALA A 16 -11.52 -18.13 -13.74
C ALA A 16 -10.07 -17.66 -13.96
N VAL A 17 -9.44 -18.03 -15.07
CA VAL A 17 -8.06 -17.62 -15.41
C VAL A 17 -7.97 -16.12 -15.72
N VAL A 18 -8.97 -15.54 -16.39
CA VAL A 18 -8.99 -14.10 -16.70
C VAL A 18 -9.15 -13.26 -15.43
N VAL A 19 -9.98 -13.69 -14.47
CA VAL A 19 -10.14 -13.00 -13.18
C VAL A 19 -8.85 -13.04 -12.36
N TRP A 20 -8.09 -14.15 -12.41
CA TRP A 20 -6.80 -14.27 -11.72
C TRP A 20 -5.67 -13.46 -12.39
N ALA A 21 -5.62 -13.44 -13.72
CA ALA A 21 -4.59 -12.70 -14.47
C ALA A 21 -4.81 -11.18 -14.40
N VAL A 22 -6.05 -10.70 -14.46
CA VAL A 22 -6.33 -9.25 -14.32
C VAL A 22 -6.20 -8.80 -12.86
N GLY A 23 -6.49 -9.67 -11.90
CA GLY A 23 -6.41 -9.35 -10.47
C GLY A 23 -5.00 -9.01 -9.99
N THR A 24 -3.96 -9.67 -10.52
CA THR A 24 -2.57 -9.47 -10.05
C THR A 24 -1.88 -8.24 -10.64
N HIS A 25 -2.27 -7.79 -11.83
CA HIS A 25 -1.70 -6.58 -12.45
C HIS A 25 -2.20 -5.26 -11.82
N LEU A 26 -3.30 -5.29 -11.07
CA LEU A 26 -3.85 -4.11 -10.36
C LEU A 26 -3.29 -3.96 -8.93
N LEU A 27 -2.48 -4.91 -8.43
CA LEU A 27 -1.99 -4.96 -7.05
C LEU A 27 -0.57 -4.39 -6.85
N ALA A 28 0.00 -3.72 -7.85
CA ALA A 28 1.39 -3.23 -7.77
C ALA A 28 1.59 -2.08 -6.76
N ASP A 29 0.52 -1.40 -6.32
CA ASP A 29 0.57 -0.37 -5.28
C ASP A 29 -0.33 -0.80 -4.12
N ALA A 30 0.23 -1.57 -3.18
CA ALA A 30 -0.51 -2.07 -2.02
C ALA A 30 -1.10 -0.89 -1.23
N ALA A 31 -2.39 -0.64 -1.42
CA ALA A 31 -3.13 0.37 -0.69
C ALA A 31 -3.16 -0.01 0.78
N THR A 32 -2.67 0.89 1.59
CA THR A 32 -2.64 0.77 3.04
C THR A 32 -3.80 1.55 3.61
N THR A 33 -4.61 0.92 4.47
CA THR A 33 -5.56 1.64 5.31
C THR A 33 -5.04 1.71 6.75
N SER A 34 -5.07 2.90 7.31
CA SER A 34 -4.69 3.18 8.70
C SER A 34 -5.86 3.83 9.42
N GLU A 35 -6.11 3.40 10.65
CA GLU A 35 -7.03 4.09 11.53
C GLU A 35 -6.43 5.43 11.95
N LEU A 36 -7.33 6.35 12.31
CA LEU A 36 -7.01 7.67 12.80
C LEU A 36 -7.45 7.73 14.27
N ASP A 37 -6.70 7.08 15.15
CA ASP A 37 -6.98 7.00 16.59
C ASP A 37 -5.96 7.78 17.45
N GLY A 38 -6.10 7.75 18.77
CA GLY A 38 -5.21 8.46 19.69
C GLY A 38 -3.76 7.95 19.73
N HIS A 39 -3.49 6.76 19.18
CA HIS A 39 -2.16 6.14 19.17
C HIS A 39 -1.45 6.28 17.83
N SER A 40 -2.19 6.52 16.76
CA SER A 40 -1.71 6.56 15.39
C SER A 40 -1.73 7.96 14.78
N THR A 41 -2.21 8.96 15.51
CA THR A 41 -2.40 10.31 14.97
C THR A 41 -1.64 11.40 15.70
N VAL A 42 -1.25 12.40 14.93
CA VAL A 42 -0.68 13.66 15.38
C VAL A 42 -1.46 14.80 14.74
N THR A 43 -1.22 16.02 15.19
CA THR A 43 -1.79 17.21 14.56
C THR A 43 -0.71 17.91 13.72
N VAL A 44 -0.99 18.13 12.44
CA VAL A 44 -0.15 18.92 11.52
C VAL A 44 -1.02 20.07 11.03
N ASP A 45 -0.56 21.30 11.22
CA ASP A 45 -1.28 22.53 10.82
C ASP A 45 -2.74 22.58 11.32
N GLY A 46 -2.96 22.17 12.58
CA GLY A 46 -4.30 22.13 13.18
C GLY A 46 -5.23 21.04 12.64
N ARG A 47 -4.74 20.10 11.82
CA ARG A 47 -5.51 18.99 11.26
C ARG A 47 -4.94 17.64 11.69
N ARG A 48 -5.83 16.64 11.79
CA ARG A 48 -5.42 15.26 12.07
C ARG A 48 -4.53 14.73 10.94
N ALA A 49 -3.45 14.09 11.32
CA ALA A 49 -2.48 13.46 10.45
C ALA A 49 -2.10 12.10 11.03
N LEU A 50 -1.73 11.15 10.17
CA LEU A 50 -1.13 9.91 10.64
C LEU A 50 0.28 10.20 11.13
N ALA A 51 0.63 9.64 12.28
CA ALA A 51 1.91 9.89 12.93
C ALA A 51 3.10 9.45 12.03
N PRO A 52 4.21 10.20 12.02
CA PRO A 52 5.34 9.95 11.13
C PRO A 52 5.98 8.58 11.35
N ASP A 53 6.03 8.10 12.59
CA ASP A 53 6.52 6.78 12.98
C ASP A 53 5.63 5.65 12.47
N VAL A 54 4.31 5.84 12.43
CA VAL A 54 3.37 4.85 11.85
C VAL A 54 3.62 4.72 10.34
N VAL A 55 3.82 5.83 9.64
CA VAL A 55 4.15 5.82 8.20
C VAL A 55 5.52 5.19 7.98
N ALA A 56 6.51 5.51 8.81
CA ALA A 56 7.88 4.98 8.71
C ALA A 56 7.93 3.48 8.96
N ASN A 57 7.27 2.98 10.00
CA ASN A 57 7.19 1.55 10.32
C ASN A 57 6.52 0.77 9.20
N ARG A 58 5.37 1.26 8.70
CA ARG A 58 4.69 0.57 7.60
C ARG A 58 5.47 0.61 6.29
N THR A 59 6.23 1.69 6.08
CA THR A 59 7.19 1.76 4.97
C THR A 59 8.27 0.71 5.15
N ARG A 60 8.90 0.61 6.32
CA ARG A 60 9.89 -0.44 6.61
C ARG A 60 9.31 -1.85 6.39
N ASP A 61 8.10 -2.12 6.87
CA ASP A 61 7.43 -3.41 6.71
C ASP A 61 7.20 -3.76 5.22
N ARG A 62 6.88 -2.77 4.39
CA ARG A 62 6.71 -2.96 2.94
C ARG A 62 8.00 -3.43 2.27
N PHE A 63 9.15 -3.00 2.76
CA PHE A 63 10.46 -3.30 2.21
C PHE A 63 11.29 -4.29 3.05
N HIS A 64 10.69 -4.92 4.07
CA HIS A 64 11.22 -6.11 4.73
C HIS A 64 11.40 -7.22 3.67
N PRO A 65 12.35 -8.18 3.80
CA PRO A 65 12.91 -8.98 2.70
C PRO A 65 11.90 -9.96 2.12
N LEU A 66 10.94 -9.40 1.39
CA LEU A 66 10.12 -10.10 0.44
C LEU A 66 11.06 -10.46 -0.72
N PRO A 67 11.22 -11.77 -1.03
CA PRO A 67 12.20 -12.25 -2.00
C PRO A 67 12.01 -11.72 -3.43
N TRP A 68 10.94 -10.95 -3.67
CA TRP A 68 10.47 -10.46 -4.97
C TRP A 68 10.46 -8.93 -5.12
N VAL A 69 10.81 -8.14 -4.08
CA VAL A 69 10.82 -6.65 -4.15
C VAL A 69 12.21 -6.04 -4.04
N GLY A 70 13.25 -6.87 -3.88
CA GLY A 70 14.63 -6.54 -4.25
C GLY A 70 15.12 -5.15 -3.80
N THR A 71 15.20 -4.91 -2.49
CA THR A 71 16.25 -4.14 -1.77
C THR A 71 15.70 -3.90 -0.36
N GLU A 72 16.32 -4.48 0.66
CA GLU A 72 16.01 -4.14 2.05
C GLU A 72 16.35 -2.66 2.29
N ILE A 73 15.42 -1.92 2.89
CA ILE A 73 15.68 -0.57 3.37
C ILE A 73 15.59 -0.51 4.88
N SER A 74 16.55 0.18 5.46
CA SER A 74 16.68 0.44 6.88
C SER A 74 16.57 1.93 7.15
N ALA A 75 16.52 2.31 8.43
CA ALA A 75 16.53 3.71 8.88
C ALA A 75 15.48 4.58 8.16
N VAL A 76 14.26 4.04 7.99
CA VAL A 76 13.18 4.82 7.38
C VAL A 76 12.75 5.94 8.31
N SER A 77 12.72 7.16 7.79
CA SER A 77 12.29 8.37 8.50
C SER A 77 11.33 9.16 7.62
N CYS A 78 10.24 9.65 8.21
CA CYS A 78 9.28 10.52 7.54
C CYS A 78 9.32 11.89 8.23
N PRO A 79 9.51 13.00 7.49
CA PRO A 79 9.81 14.31 8.09
C PRO A 79 8.64 14.93 8.87
N ALA A 80 7.41 14.48 8.60
CA ALA A 80 6.21 14.94 9.25
C ALA A 80 5.13 13.86 9.22
N GLY A 81 4.05 14.06 9.97
CA GLY A 81 2.86 13.22 9.86
C GLY A 81 2.18 13.37 8.51
N LEU A 82 1.51 12.32 8.02
CA LEU A 82 0.77 12.33 6.76
C LEU A 82 -0.61 12.96 6.97
N PRO A 83 -0.90 14.15 6.40
CA PRO A 83 -2.17 14.81 6.64
C PRO A 83 -3.33 13.94 6.18
N ALA A 84 -4.38 13.83 7.00
CA ALA A 84 -5.60 13.09 6.66
C ALA A 84 -6.46 13.91 5.67
N ARG A 85 -5.91 14.14 4.48
CA ARG A 85 -6.55 14.83 3.36
C ARG A 85 -6.27 14.07 2.08
N ARG A 86 -7.30 13.79 1.29
CA ARG A 86 -7.15 13.17 -0.02
C ARG A 86 -6.18 13.98 -0.90
N GLY A 87 -5.21 13.28 -1.50
CA GLY A 87 -4.16 13.89 -2.32
C GLY A 87 -3.01 14.49 -1.52
N ALA A 88 -3.02 14.44 -0.18
CA ALA A 88 -1.84 14.79 0.60
C ALA A 88 -0.70 13.83 0.30
N THR A 89 0.52 14.36 0.24
CA THR A 89 1.73 13.62 -0.07
C THR A 89 2.83 13.98 0.91
N LEU A 90 3.67 13.00 1.23
CA LEU A 90 4.96 13.24 1.86
C LEU A 90 6.00 12.32 1.24
N THR A 91 7.27 12.62 1.46
CA THR A 91 8.37 11.76 1.03
C THR A 91 9.13 11.30 2.26
N CYS A 92 9.07 10.00 2.56
CA CYS A 92 9.95 9.40 3.55
C CYS A 92 11.32 9.13 2.91
N THR A 93 12.35 9.03 3.74
CA THR A 93 13.69 8.61 3.32
C THR A 93 14.05 7.32 4.00
N GLY A 94 14.74 6.42 3.30
CA GLY A 94 15.34 5.21 3.88
C GLY A 94 16.76 5.02 3.36
N ARG A 95 17.48 4.03 3.89
CA ARG A 95 18.80 3.62 3.42
C ARG A 95 18.79 2.18 2.93
N LYS A 96 19.37 1.97 1.75
CA LYS A 96 19.69 0.64 1.23
C LYS A 96 20.91 0.05 1.94
N ALA A 97 21.11 -1.26 1.79
CA ALA A 97 22.30 -1.96 2.29
C ALA A 97 23.62 -1.41 1.72
N ASP A 98 23.60 -0.86 0.50
CA ASP A 98 24.76 -0.23 -0.16
C ASP A 98 25.06 1.20 0.35
N GLY A 99 24.29 1.69 1.32
CA GLY A 99 24.41 3.04 1.89
C GLY A 99 23.64 4.13 1.14
N THR A 100 23.05 3.83 -0.02
CA THR A 100 22.28 4.78 -0.82
C THR A 100 21.00 5.21 -0.11
N THR A 101 20.75 6.52 -0.07
CA THR A 101 19.48 7.06 0.40
C THR A 101 18.41 6.94 -0.67
N VAL A 102 17.28 6.33 -0.31
CA VAL A 102 16.08 6.24 -1.15
C VAL A 102 15.04 7.26 -0.70
N ARG A 103 14.30 7.81 -1.66
CA ARG A 103 13.13 8.64 -1.42
C ARG A 103 11.89 7.80 -1.72
N ILE A 104 10.95 7.81 -0.77
CA ILE A 104 9.77 6.95 -0.79
C ILE A 104 8.56 7.88 -0.72
N PRO A 105 8.00 8.28 -1.87
CA PRO A 105 6.80 9.09 -1.89
C PRO A 105 5.63 8.29 -1.34
N VAL A 106 4.76 8.96 -0.59
CA VAL A 106 3.52 8.41 -0.03
C VAL A 106 2.39 9.36 -0.36
N ARG A 107 1.22 8.82 -0.74
CA ARG A 107 0.05 9.60 -1.14
C ARG A 107 -1.23 9.07 -0.52
N VAL A 108 -2.05 9.96 0.03
CA VAL A 108 -3.40 9.64 0.51
C VAL A 108 -4.38 9.57 -0.66
N THR A 109 -5.09 8.46 -0.79
CA THR A 109 -6.09 8.22 -1.84
C THR A 109 -7.51 8.40 -1.33
N LYS A 110 -7.77 8.08 -0.06
CA LYS A 110 -9.09 8.17 0.57
C LYS A 110 -8.96 8.58 2.03
N VAL A 111 -9.94 9.33 2.53
CA VAL A 111 -10.04 9.71 3.94
C VAL A 111 -11.50 9.56 4.37
N THR A 112 -11.70 9.07 5.59
CA THR A 112 -12.98 9.04 6.30
C THR A 112 -12.81 9.76 7.65
N ALA A 113 -13.86 9.78 8.48
CA ALA A 113 -13.79 10.38 9.80
C ALA A 113 -12.81 9.67 10.75
N THR A 114 -12.60 8.36 10.56
CA THR A 114 -11.84 7.51 11.50
C THR A 114 -10.70 6.73 10.84
N SER A 115 -10.53 6.83 9.52
CA SER A 115 -9.49 6.11 8.80
C SER A 115 -9.06 6.84 7.54
N MET A 116 -7.88 6.51 7.05
CA MET A 116 -7.42 6.96 5.74
C MET A 116 -6.70 5.84 4.99
N THR A 117 -6.86 5.85 3.67
CA THR A 117 -6.19 4.94 2.75
C THR A 117 -5.13 5.72 1.99
N TRP A 118 -3.94 5.13 1.88
CA TRP A 118 -2.78 5.73 1.24
C TRP A 118 -1.96 4.67 0.50
N VAL A 119 -1.15 5.10 -0.44
CA VAL A 119 -0.31 4.25 -1.30
C VAL A 119 1.11 4.79 -1.32
N PHE A 120 2.07 3.91 -1.62
CA PHE A 120 3.40 4.33 -2.04
C PHE A 120 3.32 4.88 -3.46
N GLY A 121 3.98 6.01 -3.71
CA GLY A 121 4.15 6.54 -5.06
C GLY A 121 5.26 5.78 -5.80
N ARG A 122 5.27 5.92 -7.12
CA ARG A 122 6.42 5.62 -7.97
C ARG A 122 7.30 6.84 -8.15
#